data_AF-A0A550CQP7-F1
#
_entry.id   AF-A0A550CQP7-F1
#
_cell.length_a   1.000
_cell.length_b   1.000
_cell.length_c   1.000
_cell.angle_alpha   90.00
_cell.angle_beta   90.00
_cell.angle_gamma   90.00
#
_symmetry.space_group_name_H-M   'P 1'
#
loop_
_entity.id
_entity.type
_entity.pdbx_description
1 polymer ?
#
loop_
_entity_poly.entity_id
_entity_poly.type
_entity_poly.pdbx_seq_one_letter_code
_entity_poly.pdbx_strand_id
1 'polypeptide(L)'
;MAPRLGRSAKEARICQNCMKSESEIKLLSCSKCRLCHYCSRDCQVAHWKVHKPQCQLNARTREMLKERLEESPDIVEINRKFKNWQQIHRPLFHHVLCSALNLFDEPEQASKDLLVVELTLNPNTGGHPHASAFLVKMALMFPIDEFLELQPPASRAQLEIAHRDHVAQTARLRKECPGAPGVALVIASLREYHILRMIPAIFPEPVDYRDYDPDWEQTFKDAVAKGERF
;
A
#
# COMPACT_ATOMS: atom_id res chain seq x y z
N MET A 1 -7.84 4.29 -17.95
CA MET A 1 -9.07 4.17 -17.13
C MET A 1 -8.71 3.55 -15.77
N ALA A 2 -9.41 3.89 -14.68
CA ALA A 2 -9.22 3.21 -13.39
C ALA A 2 -9.75 1.77 -13.47
N PRO A 3 -9.14 0.78 -12.79
CA PRO A 3 -9.61 -0.60 -12.85
C PRO A 3 -11.01 -0.71 -12.22
N ARG A 4 -11.88 -1.53 -12.82
CA ARG A 4 -13.17 -1.88 -12.20
C ARG A 4 -12.90 -2.71 -10.95
N LEU A 5 -13.02 -2.14 -9.75
CA LEU A 5 -12.77 -2.85 -8.49
C LEU A 5 -13.87 -3.88 -8.16
N GLY A 6 -13.45 -5.00 -7.56
CA GLY A 6 -14.34 -5.96 -6.88
C GLY A 6 -14.92 -5.39 -5.58
N ARG A 7 -15.78 -6.15 -4.90
CA ARG A 7 -16.47 -5.69 -3.68
C ARG A 7 -15.49 -5.38 -2.54
N SER A 8 -14.66 -6.34 -2.11
CA SER A 8 -13.79 -6.09 -0.96
C SER A 8 -12.69 -5.10 -1.30
N ALA A 9 -12.24 -5.04 -2.55
CA ALA A 9 -11.37 -3.94 -3.01
C ALA A 9 -11.99 -2.54 -2.86
N LYS A 10 -13.32 -2.39 -2.96
CA LYS A 10 -14.01 -1.13 -2.65
C LYS A 10 -14.13 -0.89 -1.14
N GLU A 11 -14.37 -1.94 -0.36
CA GLU A 11 -14.43 -1.87 1.11
C GLU A 11 -13.06 -1.46 1.69
N ALA A 12 -11.96 -2.03 1.20
CA ALA A 12 -10.59 -1.65 1.57
C ALA A 12 -10.14 -0.28 1.02
N ARG A 13 -10.96 0.36 0.18
CA ARG A 13 -10.72 1.72 -0.30
C ARG A 13 -11.48 2.68 0.60
N ILE A 14 -10.77 3.27 1.56
CA ILE A 14 -11.34 4.15 2.57
C ILE A 14 -10.90 5.61 2.42
N CYS A 15 -11.73 6.52 2.93
CA CYS A 15 -11.35 7.91 3.13
C CYS A 15 -10.19 8.00 4.13
N GLN A 16 -9.09 8.63 3.74
CA GLN A 16 -7.89 8.72 4.59
C GLN A 16 -8.05 9.65 5.82
N ASN A 17 -9.21 10.30 5.97
CA ASN A 17 -9.49 11.17 7.13
C ASN A 17 -10.55 10.56 8.05
N CYS A 18 -11.72 10.19 7.52
CA CYS A 18 -12.85 9.70 8.33
C CYS A 18 -13.04 8.17 8.27
N MET A 19 -12.16 7.45 7.58
CA MET A 19 -12.11 5.99 7.47
C MET A 19 -13.34 5.30 6.86
N LYS A 20 -14.38 6.04 6.46
CA LYS A 20 -15.51 5.49 5.68
C LYS A 20 -15.04 4.90 4.35
N SER A 21 -15.51 3.70 4.07
CA SER A 21 -15.22 2.93 2.86
C SER A 21 -15.98 3.42 1.63
N GLU A 22 -15.55 3.00 0.44
CA GLU A 22 -16.23 3.34 -0.81
C GLU A 22 -17.62 2.68 -0.94
N SER A 23 -17.87 1.60 -0.21
CA SER A 23 -19.21 1.01 -0.10
C SER A 23 -20.16 1.87 0.74
N GLU A 24 -19.64 2.63 1.70
CA GLU A 24 -20.44 3.55 2.53
C GLU A 24 -20.61 4.94 1.89
N ILE A 25 -19.57 5.47 1.25
CA ILE A 25 -19.58 6.82 0.68
C ILE A 25 -18.75 6.91 -0.59
N LYS A 26 -19.20 7.71 -1.56
CA LYS A 26 -18.44 7.97 -2.78
C LYS A 26 -17.10 8.64 -2.44
N LEU A 27 -16.02 8.04 -2.91
CA LEU A 27 -14.68 8.58 -2.72
C LEU A 27 -14.14 9.26 -3.97
N LEU A 28 -13.35 10.31 -3.74
CA LEU A 28 -12.61 11.07 -4.73
C LEU A 28 -11.13 10.76 -4.57
N SER A 29 -10.44 10.46 -5.68
CA SER A 29 -8.99 10.33 -5.65
C SER A 29 -8.31 11.69 -5.54
N CYS A 30 -7.22 11.77 -4.79
CA CYS A 30 -6.33 12.93 -4.81
C CYS A 30 -5.90 13.24 -6.26
N SER A 31 -6.16 14.47 -6.73
CA SER A 31 -5.89 14.86 -8.13
C SER A 31 -4.41 14.78 -8.50
N LYS A 32 -3.52 15.00 -7.52
CA LYS A 32 -2.06 14.93 -7.69
C LYS A 32 -1.58 13.49 -7.78
N CYS A 33 -1.55 12.74 -6.67
CA CYS A 33 -0.95 11.39 -6.65
C CYS A 33 -1.89 10.29 -7.22
N ARG A 34 -3.21 10.47 -7.09
CA ARG A 34 -4.25 9.47 -7.44
C ARG A 34 -4.09 8.13 -6.71
N LEU A 35 -3.48 8.13 -5.53
CA LEU A 35 -3.26 6.94 -4.68
C LEU A 35 -4.07 6.98 -3.37
N CYS A 36 -4.33 8.17 -2.84
CA CYS A 36 -5.17 8.38 -1.65
C CYS A 36 -6.58 8.85 -2.06
N HIS A 37 -7.55 8.54 -1.20
CA HIS A 37 -8.96 8.77 -1.45
C HIS A 37 -9.60 9.56 -0.30
N TYR A 38 -10.57 10.42 -0.63
CA TYR A 38 -11.29 11.27 0.32
C TYR A 38 -12.76 11.36 -0.07
N CYS A 39 -13.67 11.36 0.90
CA CYS A 39 -15.09 11.53 0.59
C CYS A 39 -15.46 12.99 0.25
N SER A 40 -14.65 13.96 0.68
CA SER A 40 -14.87 15.39 0.44
C SER A 40 -13.56 16.17 0.37
N ARG A 41 -13.65 17.43 -0.10
CA ARG A 41 -12.53 18.38 -0.06
C ARG A 41 -12.11 18.66 1.39
N ASP A 42 -13.06 18.74 2.32
CA ASP A 42 -12.77 19.02 3.73
C ASP A 42 -11.95 17.91 4.37
N CYS A 43 -12.31 16.64 4.10
CA CYS A 43 -11.51 15.50 4.53
C CYS A 43 -10.09 15.53 3.93
N GLN A 44 -9.95 15.95 2.67
CA GLN A 44 -8.62 16.12 2.06
C GLN A 44 -7.81 17.22 2.76
N VAL A 45 -8.42 18.36 3.08
CA VAL A 45 -7.75 19.50 3.74
C VAL A 45 -7.35 19.14 5.18
N ALA A 46 -8.23 18.48 5.93
CA ALA A 46 -7.97 18.02 7.29
C ALA A 46 -6.78 17.05 7.35
N HIS A 47 -6.69 16.14 6.38
CA HIS A 47 -5.60 15.17 6.28
C HIS A 47 -4.36 15.70 5.54
N TRP A 48 -4.40 16.91 4.97
CA TRP A 48 -3.35 17.38 4.03
C TRP A 48 -1.96 17.45 4.65
N LYS A 49 -1.84 17.83 5.93
CA LYS A 49 -0.54 17.89 6.62
C LYS A 49 0.17 16.52 6.62
N VAL A 50 -0.59 15.45 6.85
CA VAL A 50 -0.14 14.05 6.88
C VAL A 50 0.06 13.52 5.45
N HIS A 51 -0.81 13.88 4.50
CA HIS A 51 -0.71 13.37 3.14
C HIS A 51 0.37 14.04 2.27
N LYS A 52 0.67 15.32 2.51
CA LYS A 52 1.49 16.15 1.62
C LYS A 52 2.85 15.51 1.30
N PRO A 53 3.62 14.97 2.26
CA PRO A 53 4.93 14.40 1.96
C PRO A 53 4.84 13.18 1.04
N GLN A 54 3.96 12.24 1.36
CA GLN A 54 3.71 11.06 0.52
C GLN A 54 3.17 11.45 -0.87
N CYS A 55 2.33 12.49 -0.94
CA CYS A 55 1.82 13.01 -2.21
C CYS A 55 2.95 13.57 -3.10
N GLN A 56 3.89 14.31 -2.51
CA GLN A 56 5.04 14.85 -3.21
C GLN A 56 6.01 13.75 -3.66
N LEU A 57 6.25 12.74 -2.82
CA LEU A 57 7.04 11.56 -3.18
C LEU A 57 6.48 10.90 -4.45
N ASN A 58 5.19 10.59 -4.44
CA ASN A 58 4.52 9.97 -5.59
C ASN A 58 4.50 10.86 -6.84
N ALA A 59 4.46 12.19 -6.68
CA ALA A 59 4.56 13.11 -7.79
C ALA A 59 5.96 13.07 -8.41
N ARG A 60 7.00 13.20 -7.58
CA ARG A 60 8.42 13.14 -7.98
C ARG A 60 8.78 11.83 -8.66
N THR A 61 8.33 10.69 -8.13
CA THR A 61 8.54 9.39 -8.79
C THR A 61 8.06 9.45 -10.24
N ARG A 62 6.86 9.98 -10.52
CA ARG A 62 6.37 10.05 -11.91
C ARG A 62 7.17 10.99 -12.81
N GLU A 63 7.80 12.02 -12.26
CA GLU A 63 8.68 12.92 -13.00
C GLU A 63 9.98 12.21 -13.35
N MET A 64 10.64 11.59 -12.37
CA MET A 64 11.86 10.79 -12.59
C MET A 64 11.66 9.65 -13.58
N LEU A 65 10.49 9.01 -13.61
CA LEU A 65 10.21 7.95 -14.58
C LEU A 65 10.14 8.48 -16.03
N LYS A 66 9.80 9.76 -16.24
CA LYS A 66 9.81 10.35 -17.59
C LYS A 66 11.22 10.58 -18.10
N GLU A 67 12.15 10.93 -17.22
CA GLU A 67 13.57 11.13 -17.56
C GLU A 67 14.23 9.82 -18.00
N ARG A 68 13.67 8.67 -17.60
CA ARG A 68 14.18 7.32 -17.89
C ARG A 68 13.46 6.63 -19.06
N LEU A 69 12.68 7.37 -19.84
CA LEU A 69 11.94 6.82 -20.98
C LEU A 69 12.84 6.25 -22.08
N GLU A 70 14.03 6.84 -22.27
CA GLU A 70 14.99 6.34 -23.27
C GLU A 70 15.57 4.98 -22.87
N GLU A 71 15.87 4.79 -21.57
CA GLU A 71 16.41 3.54 -21.02
C GLU A 71 15.36 2.44 -20.88
N SER A 72 14.12 2.80 -20.52
CA SER A 72 12.99 1.88 -20.32
C SER A 72 11.72 2.50 -20.90
N PRO A 73 11.45 2.31 -22.21
CA PRO A 73 10.29 2.90 -22.89
C PRO A 73 8.93 2.52 -22.30
N ASP A 74 8.88 1.36 -21.62
CA ASP A 74 7.70 0.79 -20.98
C ASP A 74 7.49 1.27 -19.53
N ILE A 75 8.43 2.02 -18.94
CA ILE A 75 8.43 2.37 -17.52
C ILE A 75 7.18 3.11 -17.06
N VAL A 76 6.62 3.99 -17.91
CA VAL A 76 5.39 4.73 -17.61
C VAL A 76 4.18 3.80 -17.59
N GLU A 77 4.12 2.85 -18.51
CA GLU A 77 3.07 1.84 -18.59
C GLU A 77 3.17 0.86 -17.41
N ILE A 78 4.37 0.43 -17.03
CA ILE A 78 4.62 -0.41 -15.87
C ILE A 78 4.20 0.30 -14.58
N ASN A 79 4.56 1.56 -14.41
CA ASN A 79 4.14 2.34 -13.25
C ASN A 79 2.61 2.51 -13.18
N ARG A 80 1.93 2.58 -14.33
CA ARG A 80 0.47 2.58 -14.43
C ARG A 80 -0.12 1.22 -14.06
N LYS A 81 0.44 0.12 -14.56
CA LYS A 81 0.06 -1.25 -14.17
C LYS A 81 0.23 -1.45 -12.67
N PHE A 82 1.38 -1.06 -12.12
CA PHE A 82 1.66 -1.17 -10.69
C PHE A 82 0.67 -0.38 -9.84
N LYS A 83 0.35 0.85 -10.27
CA LYS A 83 -0.70 1.65 -9.64
C LYS A 83 -2.05 0.93 -9.61
N ASN A 84 -2.49 0.37 -10.74
CA ASN A 84 -3.79 -0.27 -10.81
C ASN A 84 -3.81 -1.56 -9.99
N TRP A 85 -2.74 -2.35 -10.09
CA TRP A 85 -2.54 -3.59 -9.35
C TRP A 85 -2.59 -3.37 -7.84
N GLN A 86 -1.86 -2.37 -7.31
CA GLN A 86 -1.90 -2.10 -5.87
C GLN A 86 -3.29 -1.66 -5.38
N GLN A 87 -4.13 -1.07 -6.25
CA GLN A 87 -5.50 -0.69 -5.87
C GLN A 87 -6.43 -1.90 -5.86
N ILE A 88 -6.18 -2.88 -6.73
CA ILE A 88 -6.94 -4.13 -6.76
C ILE A 88 -6.60 -4.98 -5.54
N HIS A 89 -5.32 -5.09 -5.21
CA HIS A 89 -4.80 -5.95 -4.12
C HIS A 89 -4.78 -5.28 -2.74
N ARG A 90 -5.44 -4.13 -2.57
CA ARG A 90 -5.58 -3.50 -1.25
C ARG A 90 -6.11 -4.45 -0.17
N PRO A 91 -7.15 -5.26 -0.39
CA PRO A 91 -7.64 -6.20 0.63
C PRO A 91 -6.63 -7.31 0.91
N LEU A 92 -5.98 -7.84 -0.13
CA LEU A 92 -4.93 -8.85 0.03
C LEU A 92 -3.79 -8.34 0.91
N PHE A 93 -3.37 -7.08 0.75
CA PHE A 93 -2.37 -6.49 1.66
C PHE A 93 -2.86 -6.38 3.10
N HIS A 94 -4.15 -6.10 3.34
CA HIS A 94 -4.66 -6.08 4.72
C HIS A 94 -4.57 -7.48 5.32
N HIS A 95 -5.08 -8.50 4.62
CA HIS A 95 -5.05 -9.88 5.07
C HIS A 95 -3.63 -10.38 5.35
N VAL A 96 -2.71 -10.19 4.39
CA VAL A 96 -1.31 -10.64 4.53
C VAL A 96 -0.58 -9.93 5.66
N LEU A 97 -0.83 -8.63 5.88
CA LEU A 97 -0.21 -7.91 6.98
C LEU A 97 -0.64 -8.43 8.35
N CYS A 98 -1.91 -8.84 8.50
CA CYS A 98 -2.39 -9.40 9.76
C CYS A 98 -1.63 -10.67 10.14
N SER A 99 -1.47 -11.59 9.19
CA SER A 99 -0.76 -12.86 9.40
C SER A 99 0.75 -12.67 9.50
N ALA A 100 1.35 -11.88 8.60
CA ALA A 100 2.79 -11.66 8.59
C ALA A 100 3.25 -11.00 9.88
N LEU A 101 2.62 -9.88 10.29
CA LEU A 101 3.07 -9.12 11.46
C LEU A 101 2.42 -9.56 12.78
N ASN A 102 1.69 -10.67 12.78
CA ASN A 102 0.91 -11.15 13.93
C ASN A 102 0.03 -10.07 14.60
N LEU A 103 -0.71 -9.29 13.79
CA LEU A 103 -1.48 -8.14 14.30
C LEU A 103 -2.66 -8.52 15.20
N PHE A 104 -2.99 -9.80 15.27
CA PHE A 104 -4.05 -10.35 16.14
C PHE A 104 -3.62 -10.35 17.60
N ASP A 105 -2.45 -10.92 17.89
CA ASP A 105 -1.91 -11.03 19.24
C ASP A 105 -1.05 -9.81 19.59
N GLU A 106 -0.38 -9.21 18.60
CA GLU A 106 0.56 -8.12 18.78
C GLU A 106 0.24 -6.92 17.87
N PRO A 107 -0.87 -6.19 18.10
CA PRO A 107 -1.28 -5.06 17.26
C PRO A 107 -0.23 -3.95 17.15
N GLU A 108 0.66 -3.84 18.14
CA GLU A 108 1.76 -2.88 18.12
C GLU A 108 2.80 -3.14 17.02
N GLN A 109 2.90 -4.37 16.51
CA GLN A 109 3.86 -4.75 15.46
C GLN A 109 3.67 -3.96 14.17
N ALA A 110 2.45 -3.48 13.90
CA ALA A 110 2.17 -2.55 12.80
C ALA A 110 3.05 -1.28 12.80
N SER A 111 3.60 -0.90 13.97
CA SER A 111 4.45 0.29 14.14
C SER A 111 5.94 -0.03 14.31
N LYS A 112 6.32 -1.31 14.27
CA LYS A 112 7.71 -1.78 14.49
C LYS A 112 8.28 -2.42 13.23
N ASP A 113 7.47 -3.24 12.56
CA ASP A 113 7.85 -4.00 11.40
C ASP A 113 7.02 -3.63 10.16
N LEU A 114 7.59 -3.85 8.98
CA LEU A 114 6.93 -3.70 7.69
C LEU A 114 7.09 -4.95 6.84
N LEU A 115 6.22 -5.10 5.83
CA LEU A 115 6.34 -6.17 4.83
C LEU A 115 7.07 -5.64 3.59
N VAL A 116 8.26 -6.15 3.30
CA VAL A 116 8.98 -5.89 2.05
C VAL A 116 8.56 -6.91 1.00
N VAL A 117 8.05 -6.44 -0.13
CA VAL A 117 7.64 -7.25 -1.28
C VAL A 117 8.46 -6.87 -2.51
N GLU A 118 9.19 -7.83 -3.07
CA GLU A 118 9.81 -7.70 -4.38
C GLU A 118 8.92 -8.31 -5.45
N LEU A 119 8.58 -7.50 -6.44
CA LEU A 119 7.73 -7.86 -7.56
C LEU A 119 8.54 -7.98 -8.85
N THR A 120 8.05 -8.80 -9.77
CA THR A 120 8.44 -8.81 -11.19
C THR A 120 7.20 -8.79 -12.07
N LEU A 121 7.34 -8.48 -13.35
CA LEU A 121 6.25 -8.57 -14.31
C LEU A 121 5.81 -10.02 -14.49
N ASN A 122 4.51 -10.24 -14.59
CA ASN A 122 3.98 -11.54 -15.00
C ASN A 122 3.90 -11.60 -16.53
N PRO A 123 4.68 -12.47 -17.20
CA PRO A 123 4.57 -12.65 -18.65
C PRO A 123 3.25 -13.32 -19.06
N ASN A 124 2.65 -14.10 -18.16
CA ASN A 124 1.44 -14.88 -18.39
C ASN A 124 0.28 -14.28 -17.60
N THR A 125 -0.16 -13.10 -18.03
CA THR A 125 -1.36 -12.50 -17.45
C THR A 125 -2.59 -13.28 -17.90
N GLY A 126 -3.24 -14.02 -16.99
CA GLY A 126 -4.46 -14.77 -17.28
C GLY A 126 -5.67 -13.87 -17.62
N GLY A 127 -6.89 -14.34 -17.34
CA GLY A 127 -8.13 -13.60 -17.63
C GLY A 127 -8.28 -12.23 -16.95
N HIS A 128 -7.35 -11.83 -16.08
CA HIS A 128 -7.36 -10.56 -15.35
C HIS A 128 -6.05 -9.77 -15.51
N PRO A 129 -5.78 -9.15 -16.67
CA PRO A 129 -4.47 -8.56 -16.99
C PRO A 129 -3.95 -7.46 -16.05
N HIS A 130 -4.84 -6.80 -15.30
CA HIS A 130 -4.46 -5.81 -14.29
C HIS A 130 -4.25 -6.42 -12.90
N ALA A 131 -4.96 -7.50 -12.56
CA ALA A 131 -4.87 -8.14 -11.26
C ALA A 131 -3.69 -9.13 -11.20
N SER A 132 -3.43 -9.85 -12.29
CA SER A 132 -2.31 -10.78 -12.41
C SER A 132 -1.07 -10.16 -13.06
N ALA A 133 -0.91 -8.83 -13.00
CA ALA A 133 0.12 -8.10 -13.75
C ALA A 133 1.56 -8.34 -13.24
N PHE A 134 1.69 -8.82 -12.01
CA PHE A 134 2.97 -9.01 -11.33
C PHE A 134 3.01 -10.40 -10.67
N LEU A 135 4.22 -10.85 -10.38
CA LEU A 135 4.52 -12.01 -9.54
C LEU A 135 5.28 -11.54 -8.30
N VAL A 136 5.08 -12.21 -7.17
CA VAL A 136 5.86 -11.98 -5.95
C VAL A 136 7.11 -12.84 -6.00
N LYS A 137 8.28 -12.19 -6.11
CA LYS A 137 9.57 -12.87 -6.08
C LYS A 137 10.02 -13.15 -4.64
N MET A 138 9.71 -12.23 -3.73
CA MET A 138 10.10 -12.29 -2.32
C MET A 138 9.10 -11.49 -1.48
N ALA A 139 8.77 -12.00 -0.29
CA ALA A 139 8.03 -11.27 0.74
C ALA A 139 8.68 -11.54 2.10
N LEU A 140 9.15 -10.51 2.79
CA LEU A 140 9.88 -10.62 4.05
C LEU A 140 9.42 -9.55 5.03
N MET A 141 9.38 -9.88 6.32
CA MET A 141 9.24 -8.89 7.37
C MET A 141 10.57 -8.19 7.61
N PHE A 142 10.52 -6.91 7.94
CA PHE A 142 11.72 -6.13 8.21
C PHE A 142 11.43 -5.03 9.23
N PRO A 143 12.31 -4.78 10.22
CA PRO A 143 12.16 -3.66 11.14
C PRO A 143 12.15 -2.32 10.39
N ILE A 144 11.21 -1.43 10.72
CA ILE A 144 11.02 -0.19 9.96
C ILE A 144 12.28 0.68 9.99
N ASP A 145 12.90 0.84 11.16
CA ASP A 145 14.08 1.70 11.33
C ASP A 145 15.28 1.16 10.54
N GLU A 146 15.53 -0.15 10.61
CA GLU A 146 16.57 -0.79 9.83
C GLU A 146 16.31 -0.65 8.32
N PHE A 147 15.05 -0.80 7.88
CA PHE A 147 14.70 -0.65 6.46
C PHE A 147 15.04 0.75 5.96
N LEU A 148 14.67 1.77 6.74
CA LEU A 148 14.92 3.17 6.43
C LEU A 148 16.42 3.48 6.38
N GLU A 149 17.21 2.90 7.27
CA GLU A 149 18.66 3.05 7.30
C GLU A 149 19.36 2.52 6.06
N LEU A 150 18.84 1.44 5.46
CA LEU A 150 19.37 0.86 4.23
C LEU A 150 19.03 1.67 2.97
N GLN A 151 18.17 2.69 3.06
CA GLN A 151 17.76 3.46 1.89
C GLN A 151 18.79 4.55 1.53
N PRO A 152 18.99 4.82 0.22
CA PRO A 152 19.81 5.95 -0.21
C PRO A 152 19.32 7.27 0.42
N PRO A 153 20.21 8.22 0.80
CA PRO A 153 19.82 9.44 1.52
C PRO A 153 18.68 10.22 0.86
N ALA A 154 18.67 10.29 -0.48
CA ALA A 154 17.64 10.98 -1.25
C ALA A 154 16.24 10.37 -1.07
N SER A 155 16.14 9.05 -0.94
CA SER A 155 14.89 8.31 -0.73
C SER A 155 14.54 8.18 0.75
N ARG A 156 15.55 7.98 1.62
CA ARG A 156 15.41 7.83 3.07
C ARG A 156 14.65 8.98 3.70
N ALA A 157 15.07 10.22 3.46
CA ALA A 157 14.45 11.40 4.07
C ALA A 157 12.95 11.49 3.77
N GLN A 158 12.52 11.06 2.58
CA GLN A 158 11.11 11.12 2.17
C GLN A 158 10.28 9.98 2.78
N LEU A 159 10.89 8.80 2.91
CA LEU A 159 10.28 7.65 3.57
C LEU A 159 10.15 7.89 5.08
N GLU A 160 11.13 8.51 5.73
CA GLU A 160 11.09 8.90 7.14
C GLU A 160 9.96 9.89 7.44
N ILE A 161 9.74 10.87 6.57
CA ILE A 161 8.62 11.81 6.73
C ILE A 161 7.28 11.06 6.61
N ALA A 162 7.12 10.22 5.59
CA ALA A 162 5.90 9.43 5.41
C ALA A 162 5.66 8.46 6.59
N HIS A 163 6.72 7.84 7.11
CA HIS A 163 6.65 6.98 8.29
C HIS A 163 6.18 7.77 9.52
N ARG A 164 6.75 8.94 9.79
CA ARG A 164 6.34 9.81 10.91
C ARG A 164 4.87 10.21 10.83
N ASP A 165 4.38 10.49 9.63
CA ASP A 165 2.98 10.81 9.36
C ASP A 165 2.06 9.61 9.67
N HIS A 166 2.49 8.39 9.31
CA HIS A 166 1.78 7.15 9.65
C HIS A 166 1.80 6.85 11.16
N VAL A 167 2.91 7.12 11.86
CA VAL A 167 2.97 7.04 13.33
C VAL A 167 1.96 8.00 13.97
N ALA A 168 1.88 9.24 13.49
CA ALA A 168 0.92 10.21 14.00
C ALA A 168 -0.54 9.78 13.72
N GLN A 169 -0.80 9.12 12.60
CA GLN A 169 -2.11 8.55 12.29
C GLN A 169 -2.43 7.37 13.21
N THR A 170 -1.50 6.45 13.43
CA THR A 170 -1.64 5.34 14.39
C THR A 170 -1.97 5.84 15.79
N ALA A 171 -1.28 6.88 16.26
CA ALA A 171 -1.55 7.47 17.58
C ALA A 171 -2.99 8.01 17.71
N ARG A 172 -3.55 8.58 16.62
CA ARG A 172 -4.95 9.03 16.61
C ARG A 172 -5.92 7.84 16.64
N LEU A 173 -5.66 6.82 15.82
CA LEU A 173 -6.49 5.61 15.78
C LEU A 173 -6.52 4.91 17.13
N ARG A 174 -5.36 4.74 17.78
CA ARG A 174 -5.27 4.12 19.12
C ARG A 174 -5.89 4.96 20.23
N LYS A 175 -5.99 6.29 20.04
CA LYS A 175 -6.74 7.15 20.97
C LYS A 175 -8.25 6.91 20.89
N GLU A 176 -8.76 6.61 19.69
CA GLU A 176 -10.18 6.30 19.46
C GLU A 176 -10.49 4.83 19.80
N CYS A 177 -9.58 3.90 19.49
CA CYS A 177 -9.70 2.47 19.75
C CYS A 177 -8.34 1.90 20.24
N PRO A 178 -8.13 1.74 21.56
CA PRO A 178 -6.83 1.32 22.11
C PRO A 178 -6.26 -0.01 21.58
N GLY A 179 -7.10 -0.94 21.14
CA GLY A 179 -6.68 -2.22 20.57
C GLY A 179 -6.39 -2.21 19.07
N ALA A 180 -6.52 -1.06 18.40
CA ALA A 180 -6.30 -0.96 16.97
C ALA A 180 -4.80 -1.10 16.61
N PRO A 181 -4.44 -1.95 15.62
CA PRO A 181 -3.07 -1.98 15.11
C PRO A 181 -2.62 -0.63 14.56
N GLY A 182 -3.53 0.14 13.95
CA GLY A 182 -3.24 1.45 13.37
C GLY A 182 -2.81 1.33 11.90
N VAL A 183 -1.71 1.98 11.52
CA VAL A 183 -1.20 1.92 10.15
C VAL A 183 -0.04 0.94 10.06
N ALA A 184 -0.20 -0.14 9.28
CA ALA A 184 0.88 -1.05 8.91
C ALA A 184 1.35 -0.77 7.48
N LEU A 185 2.61 -1.09 7.18
CA LEU A 185 3.27 -0.69 5.94
C LEU A 185 3.70 -1.89 5.10
N VAL A 186 3.44 -1.79 3.80
CA VAL A 186 4.08 -2.62 2.77
C VAL A 186 5.05 -1.77 1.96
N ILE A 187 6.27 -2.23 1.77
CA ILE A 187 7.20 -1.70 0.77
C ILE A 187 7.19 -2.63 -0.43
N ALA A 188 6.54 -2.21 -1.51
CA ALA A 188 6.53 -2.97 -2.75
C ALA A 188 7.52 -2.37 -3.76
N SER A 189 8.41 -3.19 -4.30
CA SER A 189 9.46 -2.76 -5.21
C SER A 189 9.47 -3.55 -6.52
N LEU A 190 9.79 -2.86 -7.60
CA LEU A 190 10.14 -3.41 -8.92
C LEU A 190 11.60 -3.05 -9.15
N ARG A 191 12.53 -3.92 -8.73
CA ARG A 191 13.97 -3.60 -8.71
C ARG A 191 14.51 -3.25 -10.09
N GLU A 192 14.16 -4.02 -11.12
CA GLU A 192 14.57 -3.81 -12.52
C GLU A 192 14.20 -2.42 -13.04
N TYR A 193 13.11 -1.85 -12.52
CA TYR A 193 12.61 -0.54 -12.94
C TYR A 193 12.94 0.57 -11.93
N HIS A 194 13.64 0.27 -10.84
CA HIS A 194 13.89 1.17 -9.71
C HIS A 194 12.61 1.89 -9.22
N ILE A 195 11.48 1.18 -9.21
CA ILE A 195 10.22 1.71 -8.67
C ILE A 195 10.02 1.14 -7.28
N LEU A 196 9.87 2.01 -6.28
CA LEU A 196 9.55 1.64 -4.91
C LEU A 196 8.27 2.36 -4.47
N ARG A 197 7.39 1.65 -3.76
CA ARG A 197 6.16 2.21 -3.19
C ARG A 197 5.96 1.78 -1.75
N MET A 198 5.72 2.77 -0.90
CA MET A 198 5.16 2.58 0.42
C MET A 198 3.63 2.56 0.33
N ILE A 199 3.02 1.44 0.71
CA ILE A 199 1.59 1.19 0.65
C ILE A 199 1.07 1.04 2.09
N PRO A 200 0.39 2.05 2.64
CA PRO A 200 -0.21 1.95 3.96
C PRO A 200 -1.53 1.17 3.93
N ALA A 201 -1.68 0.28 4.89
CA ALA A 201 -2.93 -0.38 5.27
C ALA A 201 -3.40 0.15 6.64
N ILE A 202 -4.68 0.48 6.75
CA ILE A 202 -5.22 1.15 7.94
C ILE A 202 -6.16 0.17 8.64
N PHE A 203 -5.85 -0.13 9.89
CA PHE A 203 -6.60 -0.99 10.79
C PHE A 203 -7.13 -0.13 11.95
N PRO A 204 -8.34 0.46 11.80
CA PRO A 204 -8.92 1.34 12.81
C PRO A 204 -9.50 0.59 14.02
N GLU A 205 -9.65 -0.72 13.92
CA GLU A 205 -10.22 -1.63 14.91
C GLU A 205 -9.32 -2.86 15.09
N PRO A 206 -9.45 -3.61 16.20
CA PRO A 206 -8.77 -4.89 16.37
C PRO A 206 -9.13 -5.88 15.26
N VAL A 207 -8.17 -6.71 14.85
CA VAL A 207 -8.36 -7.71 13.79
C VAL A 207 -8.88 -9.02 14.40
N ASP A 208 -9.74 -9.76 13.69
CA ASP A 208 -10.30 -11.04 14.12
C ASP A 208 -9.38 -12.23 13.78
N TYR A 209 -9.07 -13.08 14.76
CA TYR A 209 -8.21 -14.28 14.60
C TYR A 209 -8.58 -15.20 13.44
N ARG A 210 -9.84 -15.18 12.98
CA ARG A 210 -10.29 -15.95 11.80
C ARG A 210 -9.54 -15.60 10.51
N ASP A 211 -8.85 -14.47 10.46
CA ASP A 211 -8.04 -14.06 9.30
C ASP A 211 -6.58 -14.54 9.36
N TYR A 212 -6.16 -15.31 10.37
CA TYR A 212 -4.79 -15.83 10.46
C TYR A 212 -4.52 -16.93 9.44
N ASP A 213 -3.46 -16.74 8.65
CA ASP A 213 -2.96 -17.70 7.66
C ASP A 213 -1.50 -18.08 8.00
N PRO A 214 -1.24 -19.31 8.48
CA PRO A 214 0.12 -19.74 8.79
C PRO A 214 1.00 -19.88 7.54
N ASP A 215 0.39 -20.08 6.37
CA ASP A 215 1.07 -20.24 5.07
C ASP A 215 0.98 -18.95 4.22
N TRP A 216 0.78 -17.80 4.88
CA TRP A 216 0.48 -16.51 4.24
C TRP A 216 1.42 -16.15 3.08
N GLU A 217 2.71 -16.52 3.15
CA GLU A 217 3.67 -16.18 2.11
C GLU A 217 3.34 -16.90 0.81
N GLN A 218 3.01 -18.20 0.88
CA GLN A 218 2.67 -19.00 -0.27
C GLN A 218 1.28 -18.61 -0.79
N THR A 219 0.30 -18.43 0.11
CA THR A 219 -1.03 -17.92 -0.24
C THR A 219 -0.95 -16.58 -0.96
N PHE A 220 -0.11 -15.66 -0.47
CA PHE A 220 0.10 -14.35 -1.09
C PHE A 220 0.69 -14.47 -2.50
N LYS A 221 1.74 -15.29 -2.68
CA LYS A 221 2.35 -15.53 -4.00
C LYS A 221 1.33 -16.07 -5.00
N ASP A 222 0.54 -17.07 -4.60
CA ASP A 222 -0.44 -17.72 -5.45
C ASP A 222 -1.59 -16.79 -5.81
N ALA A 223 -2.12 -16.05 -4.83
CA ALA A 223 -3.18 -15.08 -5.04
C ALA A 223 -2.77 -13.97 -6.02
N VAL A 224 -1.54 -13.45 -5.87
CA VAL A 224 -1.00 -12.44 -6.79
C VAL A 224 -0.83 -13.02 -8.20
N ALA A 225 -0.26 -14.22 -8.33
CA ALA A 225 -0.04 -14.86 -9.63
C ALA A 225 -1.34 -15.13 -10.39
N LYS A 226 -2.37 -15.61 -9.69
CA LYS A 226 -3.72 -15.84 -10.24
C LYS A 226 -4.50 -14.55 -10.50
N GLY A 227 -4.07 -13.44 -9.90
CA GLY A 227 -4.80 -12.17 -9.93
C GLY A 227 -6.12 -12.24 -9.18
N GLU A 228 -6.14 -12.97 -8.06
CA GLU A 228 -7.29 -13.10 -7.17
C GLU A 228 -7.74 -11.72 -6.68
N ARG A 229 -9.05 -11.56 -6.57
CA ARG A 229 -9.69 -10.29 -6.22
C ARG A 229 -10.51 -10.54 -4.98
N PHE A 230 -9.85 -10.40 -3.83
CA PHE A 230 -10.49 -10.47 -2.52
C PHE A 230 -11.66 -9.49 -2.46
#